data_AF-A0A661SW09-F1
#
_entry.id   AF-A0A661SW09-F1
#
_cell.length_a   1.000
_cell.length_b   1.000
_cell.length_c   1.000
_cell.angle_alpha   90.00
_cell.angle_beta   90.00
_cell.angle_gamma   90.00
#
_symmetry.space_group_name_H-M   'P 1'
#
loop_
_entity.id
_entity.type
_entity.pdbx_description
1 polymer ?
#
loop_
_entity_poly.entity_id
_entity_poly.type
_entity_poly.pdbx_seq_one_letter_code
_entity_poly.pdbx_strand_id
1 'polypeptide(L)'
;MTHEELPVFVCWYRFLGWLLDTTEKFPKRVRFTFSTRLDNLALDVLEKIIEATYSKDKALILRKANLEIEKLRVLLRLCSEKQYLSIRG
;
A
#
# COMPACT_ATOMS: atom_id res chain seq x y z
N MET A 1 4.64 18.93 12.04
CA MET A 1 3.54 19.06 11.05
C MET A 1 2.24 18.90 11.80
N THR A 2 1.49 19.98 11.99
CA THR A 2 0.25 20.01 12.76
C THR A 2 -0.80 20.76 11.94
N HIS A 3 -1.32 20.08 10.93
CA HIS A 3 -2.65 20.30 10.39
C HIS A 3 -3.33 18.94 10.51
N GLU A 4 -4.50 18.88 11.13
CA GLU A 4 -5.31 17.67 11.34
C GLU A 4 -5.04 16.64 10.24
N GLU A 5 -4.32 15.57 10.58
CA GLU A 5 -3.83 14.62 9.59
C GLU A 5 -5.03 14.11 8.80
N LEU A 6 -5.03 14.35 7.48
CA LEU A 6 -6.14 13.97 6.60
C LEU A 6 -6.51 12.52 6.91
N PRO A 7 -7.80 12.18 7.16
CA PRO A 7 -8.18 10.84 7.60
C PRO A 7 -7.66 9.73 6.68
N VAL A 8 -7.58 10.02 5.36
CA VAL A 8 -7.01 9.11 4.37
C VAL A 8 -5.50 8.87 4.57
N PHE A 9 -4.73 9.89 4.96
CA PHE A 9 -3.32 9.77 5.25
C PHE A 9 -3.09 8.89 6.48
N VAL A 10 -3.80 9.16 7.59
CA VAL A 10 -3.66 8.37 8.83
C VAL A 10 -4.01 6.91 8.59
N CYS A 11 -5.13 6.67 7.88
CA CYS A 11 -5.57 5.32 7.54
C CYS A 11 -4.52 4.61 6.67
N TRP A 12 -4.01 5.28 5.63
CA TRP A 12 -3.02 4.70 4.74
C TRP A 12 -1.68 4.44 5.42
N TYR A 13 -1.22 5.37 6.26
CA TYR A 13 0.03 5.22 7.01
C TYR A 13 -0.01 3.99 7.93
N ARG A 14 -1.12 3.79 8.65
CA ARG A 14 -1.34 2.58 9.47
C ARG A 14 -1.35 1.31 8.63
N PHE A 15 -2.05 1.33 7.50
CA PHE A 15 -2.09 0.19 6.59
C PHE A 15 -0.70 -0.14 6.02
N LEU A 16 0.07 0.87 5.61
CA LEU A 16 1.42 0.70 5.09
C LEU A 16 2.34 0.04 6.12
N GLY A 17 2.32 0.51 7.37
CA GLY A 17 3.10 -0.12 8.45
C GLY A 17 2.76 -1.60 8.61
N TRP A 18 1.46 -1.93 8.71
CA TRP A 18 1.02 -3.33 8.76
C TRP A 18 1.45 -4.14 7.53
N LEU A 19 1.41 -3.55 6.34
CA LEU A 19 1.77 -4.25 5.11
C LEU A 19 3.27 -4.58 5.08
N LEU A 20 4.14 -3.63 5.44
CA LEU A 20 5.59 -3.86 5.47
C LEU A 20 5.95 -4.99 6.46
N ASP A 21 5.39 -4.96 7.67
CA ASP A 21 5.57 -6.04 8.66
C ASP A 21 5.05 -7.40 8.14
N THR A 22 4.03 -7.37 7.30
CA THR A 22 3.43 -8.56 6.70
C THR A 22 4.28 -9.12 5.56
N THR A 23 4.80 -8.27 4.67
CA THR A 23 5.61 -8.67 3.51
C THR A 23 7.01 -9.12 3.90
N GLU A 24 7.54 -8.66 5.05
CA GLU A 24 8.79 -9.19 5.64
C GLU A 24 8.71 -10.68 5.95
N LYS A 25 7.53 -11.17 6.35
CA LYS A 25 7.29 -12.57 6.73
C LYS A 25 7.14 -13.50 5.51
N PHE A 26 7.15 -12.97 4.29
CA PHE A 26 7.01 -13.79 3.08
C PHE A 26 8.18 -14.75 2.89
N PRO A 27 7.95 -15.91 2.25
CA PRO A 27 9.01 -16.84 1.90
C PRO A 27 10.12 -16.15 1.07
N LYS A 28 11.39 -16.41 1.39
CA LYS A 28 12.55 -15.76 0.74
C LYS A 28 12.48 -15.78 -0.80
N ARG A 29 11.99 -16.89 -1.38
CA ARG A 29 11.87 -17.08 -2.84
C ARG A 29 10.94 -16.08 -3.55
N VAL A 30 10.02 -15.43 -2.84
CA VAL A 30 9.05 -14.48 -3.41
C VAL A 30 9.24 -13.04 -2.94
N ARG A 31 10.25 -12.77 -2.10
CA ARG A 31 10.49 -11.41 -1.57
C ARG A 31 10.79 -10.41 -2.69
N PHE A 32 11.69 -10.76 -3.59
CA PHE A 32 12.09 -9.90 -4.72
C PHE A 32 11.06 -9.81 -5.84
N THR A 33 9.91 -10.47 -5.71
CA THR A 33 8.82 -10.40 -6.67
C THR A 33 7.56 -9.82 -6.02
N PHE A 34 6.94 -10.55 -5.10
CA PHE A 34 5.69 -10.16 -4.48
C PHE A 34 5.87 -9.11 -3.39
N SER A 35 6.80 -9.31 -2.43
CA SER A 35 7.00 -8.32 -1.35
C SER A 35 7.39 -6.97 -1.93
N THR A 36 8.45 -6.90 -2.73
CA THR A 36 8.91 -5.65 -3.36
C THR A 36 7.82 -4.97 -4.19
N ARG A 37 7.01 -5.74 -4.95
CA ARG A 37 5.94 -5.15 -5.75
C ARG A 37 4.80 -4.58 -4.90
N LEU A 38 4.43 -5.27 -3.82
CA LEU A 38 3.40 -4.80 -2.89
C LEU A 38 3.88 -3.55 -2.14
N ASP A 39 5.10 -3.58 -1.62
CA ASP A 39 5.69 -2.48 -0.85
C ASP A 39 5.79 -1.22 -1.73
N ASN A 40 6.29 -1.34 -2.95
CA ASN A 40 6.37 -0.22 -3.90
C ASN A 40 4.99 0.35 -4.22
N LEU A 41 4.00 -0.49 -4.54
CA LEU A 41 2.64 0.00 -4.81
C LEU A 41 2.06 0.73 -3.59
N ALA A 42 2.36 0.27 -2.38
CA ALA A 42 1.83 0.89 -1.19
C ALA A 42 2.50 2.23 -0.86
N LEU A 43 3.81 2.33 -1.10
CA LEU A 43 4.58 3.58 -1.03
C LEU A 43 4.12 4.57 -2.11
N ASP A 44 3.92 4.12 -3.34
CA ASP A 44 3.43 4.93 -4.47
C ASP A 44 2.08 5.60 -4.14
N VAL A 45 1.19 4.89 -3.43
CA VAL A 45 -0.10 5.45 -2.97
C VAL A 45 0.10 6.50 -1.88
N LEU A 46 1.02 6.27 -0.93
CA LEU A 46 1.33 7.25 0.12
C LEU A 46 1.85 8.55 -0.52
N GLU A 47 2.77 8.44 -1.46
CA GLU A 47 3.31 9.57 -2.22
C GLU A 47 2.20 10.35 -2.94
N LYS A 48 1.24 9.66 -3.56
CA LYS A 48 0.09 10.31 -4.23
C LYS A 48 -0.88 10.97 -3.26
N ILE A 49 -1.08 10.41 -2.06
CA ILE A 49 -1.89 11.07 -1.01
C ILE A 49 -1.22 12.38 -0.59
N ILE A 50 0.11 12.36 -0.42
CA ILE A 50 0.90 13.54 -0.11
C ILE A 50 0.80 14.55 -1.27
N GLU A 51 1.02 14.12 -2.51
CA GLU A 51 0.93 14.97 -3.70
C GLU A 51 -0.46 15.62 -3.85
N ALA A 52 -1.53 14.85 -3.65
CA ALA A 52 -2.90 15.35 -3.69
C ALA A 52 -3.20 16.38 -2.59
N THR A 53 -2.48 16.36 -1.47
CA THR A 53 -2.63 17.34 -0.39
C THR A 53 -2.22 18.74 -0.87
N TYR A 54 -1.16 18.82 -1.68
CA TYR A 54 -0.56 20.07 -2.15
C TYR A 54 -0.98 20.45 -3.59
N SER A 55 -1.67 19.57 -4.31
CA SER A 55 -2.09 19.82 -5.69
C SER A 55 -3.43 20.54 -5.80
N LYS A 56 -3.60 21.33 -6.87
CA LYS A 56 -4.89 21.89 -7.29
C LYS A 56 -5.76 20.86 -8.01
N ASP A 57 -5.15 19.87 -8.67
CA ASP A 57 -5.86 18.77 -9.37
C ASP A 57 -5.78 17.48 -8.55
N LYS A 58 -6.48 17.48 -7.41
CA LYS A 58 -6.50 16.34 -6.48
C LYS A 58 -7.19 15.12 -7.08
N ALA A 59 -8.23 15.34 -7.90
CA ALA A 59 -9.05 14.27 -8.44
C ALA A 59 -8.26 13.37 -9.38
N LEU A 60 -7.41 13.94 -10.24
CA LEU A 60 -6.56 13.15 -11.14
C LEU A 60 -5.55 12.29 -10.36
N ILE A 61 -4.89 12.87 -9.34
CA ILE A 61 -3.90 12.17 -8.53
C ILE A 61 -4.56 11.03 -7.72
N LEU A 62 -5.69 11.31 -7.07
CA LEU A 62 -6.42 10.31 -6.28
C LEU A 62 -6.99 9.18 -7.14
N ARG A 63 -7.35 9.44 -8.41
CA ARG A 63 -7.72 8.37 -9.36
C ARG A 63 -6.54 7.43 -9.64
N LYS A 64 -5.32 7.97 -9.79
CA LYS A 64 -4.11 7.15 -9.97
C LYS A 64 -3.81 6.34 -8.71
N ALA A 65 -3.91 6.95 -7.53
CA ALA A 65 -3.77 6.27 -6.25
C ALA A 65 -4.79 5.12 -6.11
N ASN A 66 -6.05 5.35 -6.48
CA ASN A 66 -7.09 4.32 -6.44
C ASN A 66 -6.74 3.12 -7.34
N LEU A 67 -6.21 3.35 -8.54
CA LEU A 67 -5.78 2.26 -9.43
C LEU A 67 -4.64 1.42 -8.81
N GLU A 68 -3.73 2.05 -8.09
CA GLU A 68 -2.64 1.35 -7.40
C GLU A 68 -3.15 0.53 -6.22
N ILE A 69 -4.13 1.05 -5.47
CA ILE A 69 -4.83 0.28 -4.43
C ILE A 69 -5.51 -0.95 -5.04
N GLU A 70 -6.17 -0.82 -6.19
CA GLU A 70 -6.82 -1.97 -6.84
C GLU A 70 -5.79 -3.03 -7.29
N LYS A 71 -4.65 -2.61 -7.84
CA LYS A 71 -3.54 -3.53 -8.15
C LYS A 71 -3.02 -4.22 -6.89
N LEU A 72 -2.87 -3.47 -5.80
CA LEU A 72 -2.42 -3.98 -4.50
C LEU A 72 -3.40 -5.04 -3.97
N ARG A 73 -4.71 -4.78 -4.01
CA ARG A 73 -5.76 -5.75 -3.59
C ARG A 73 -5.67 -7.06 -4.38
N VAL A 74 -5.52 -6.99 -5.70
CA VAL A 74 -5.40 -8.19 -6.55
C VAL A 74 -4.15 -8.99 -6.21
N LEU A 75 -3.01 -8.33 -6.02
CA LEU A 75 -1.76 -9.01 -5.65
C LEU A 75 -1.82 -9.61 -4.25
N LEU A 76 -2.42 -8.93 -3.27
CA LEU A 76 -2.63 -9.47 -1.93
C LEU A 76 -3.53 -10.70 -1.94
N ARG A 77 -4.60 -10.70 -2.74
CA ARG A 77 -5.45 -11.89 -2.95
C ARG A 77 -4.63 -13.05 -3.49
N LEU A 78 -3.82 -12.82 -4.52
CA LEU A 78 -2.95 -13.86 -5.07
C LEU A 78 -1.94 -14.38 -4.02
N CYS A 79 -1.35 -13.50 -3.21
CA CYS A 79 -0.47 -13.91 -2.10
C CYS A 79 -1.19 -14.75 -1.04
N SER A 80 -2.47 -14.45 -0.77
CA SER A 80 -3.33 -15.23 0.12
C SER A 80 -3.59 -16.63 -0.46
N GLU A 81 -3.97 -16.72 -1.74
CA GLU A 81 -4.20 -17.99 -2.44
C GLU A 81 -2.93 -18.86 -2.49
N LYS A 82 -1.76 -18.24 -2.61
CA LYS A 82 -0.45 -18.93 -2.56
C LYS A 82 0.03 -19.22 -1.13
N GLN A 83 -0.75 -18.86 -0.11
CA GLN A 83 -0.41 -19.01 1.31
C GLN A 83 0.91 -18.36 1.72
N TYR A 84 1.27 -17.24 1.07
CA TYR A 84 2.42 -16.41 1.50
C TYR A 84 2.09 -15.59 2.73
N LEU A 85 0.81 -15.26 2.91
CA LEU A 85 0.27 -14.65 4.11
C LEU A 85 0.03 -15.76 5.15
N SER A 86 0.83 -15.77 6.22
CA SER A 86 0.53 -16.63 7.38
C SER A 86 -0.71 -16.10 8.08
N ILE A 87 -1.85 -16.78 7.92
CA ILE A 87 -3.09 -16.49 8.66
C ILE A 87 -3.01 -17.06 10.09
N ARG A 88 -1.88 -17.65 10.50
CA ARG A 88 -1.66 -18.10 11.88
C ARG A 88 -1.08 -16.95 12.72
N GLY A 89 -2.00 -16.16 13.28
CA GLY A 89 -1.81 -15.49 14.57
C GLY A 89 -2.29 -16.42 15.68
#